data_AF-A0AAV2PUW2-F1
#
_entry.id   AF-A0AAV2PUW2-F1
#
_cell.length_a   1.000
_cell.length_b   1.000
_cell.length_c   1.000
_cell.angle_alpha   90.00
_cell.angle_beta   90.00
_cell.angle_gamma   90.00
#
_symmetry.space_group_name_H-M   'P 1'
#
loop_
_entity.id
_entity.type
_entity.pdbx_description
1 polymer ?
#
loop_
_entity_poly.entity_id
_entity_poly.type
_entity_poly.pdbx_seq_one_letter_code
_entity_poly.pdbx_strand_id
1 'polypeptide(L)'
;MIRYSRKINGNFEQNRVGSVWSKQKIGILHRLVSDIQQENLIFMGIQQGTSQTVDCLVLCACFKRYSCVRKTFQVPKLLPYLYNYHIKNILHIFRVIVVEQTGDALFNRGKLLNIGYIEALKIDNKIDCFIFHDVDLLPQNSLNIYACTHQPRHMYSAIDIFRYHLPYSRLFGGAVAMQSIHFNAINGFSNSFFGWGGEDDDFYNRLEKNGLEIVRFHPNIASYIALPHTKAKPAPDRYKQIYQGQSNGNKEGLLDISYKVKRVKTNALFTWILATC
;
A
#
# COMPACT_ATOMS: atom_id res chain seq x y z
N MET A 1 -10.44 -30.95 25.47
CA MET A 1 -11.44 -31.82 24.83
C MET A 1 -12.84 -31.39 25.27
N ILE A 2 -13.47 -30.41 24.58
CA ILE A 2 -14.89 -30.05 24.75
C ILE A 2 -15.44 -29.70 23.37
N ARG A 3 -16.67 -30.13 23.12
CA ARG A 3 -17.25 -30.55 21.82
C ARG A 3 -17.78 -29.39 20.96
N TYR A 4 -17.59 -29.54 19.65
CA TYR A 4 -18.41 -28.90 18.61
C TYR A 4 -19.81 -29.53 18.56
N SER A 5 -20.87 -28.72 18.55
CA SER A 5 -22.00 -28.88 17.61
C SER A 5 -22.99 -27.72 17.72
N ARG A 6 -23.30 -27.07 16.59
CA ARG A 6 -24.66 -26.70 16.18
C ARG A 6 -24.63 -26.32 14.70
N LYS A 7 -25.16 -27.23 13.88
CA LYS A 7 -25.60 -26.95 12.51
C LYS A 7 -26.73 -25.92 12.60
N ILE A 8 -26.63 -24.82 11.87
CA ILE A 8 -27.79 -24.02 11.48
C ILE A 8 -27.86 -24.09 9.96
N ASN A 9 -28.79 -24.91 9.47
CA ASN A 9 -29.31 -24.81 8.12
C ASN A 9 -30.12 -23.52 8.03
N GLY A 10 -29.70 -22.60 7.17
CA GLY A 10 -30.44 -21.40 6.83
C GLY A 10 -29.96 -20.90 5.48
N ASN A 11 -30.76 -21.15 4.44
CA ASN A 11 -30.59 -20.50 3.14
C ASN A 11 -30.65 -18.98 3.35
N PHE A 12 -29.50 -18.31 3.29
CA PHE A 12 -29.45 -16.86 3.19
C PHE A 12 -29.68 -16.49 1.72
N GLU A 13 -30.91 -16.08 1.41
CA GLU A 13 -31.23 -15.38 0.17
C GLU A 13 -30.32 -14.14 0.03
N GLN A 14 -29.47 -14.15 -1.00
CA GLN A 14 -28.78 -12.96 -1.49
C GLN A 14 -29.79 -12.03 -2.16
N ASN A 15 -30.54 -11.25 -1.38
CA ASN A 15 -31.44 -10.24 -1.94
C ASN A 15 -30.99 -8.81 -1.57
N ARG A 16 -30.48 -8.11 -2.60
CA ARG A 16 -30.69 -6.69 -2.91
C ARG A 16 -30.28 -5.56 -1.93
N VAL A 17 -29.37 -5.76 -0.99
CA VAL A 17 -28.78 -4.63 -0.21
C VAL A 17 -27.49 -4.05 -0.85
N GLY A 18 -26.84 -4.77 -1.78
CA GLY A 18 -25.58 -4.34 -2.40
C GLY A 18 -25.68 -3.15 -3.37
N SER A 19 -26.86 -2.89 -3.95
CA SER A 19 -27.01 -1.88 -5.01
C SER A 19 -27.06 -0.45 -4.48
N VAL A 20 -27.66 -0.20 -3.31
CA VAL A 20 -27.78 1.14 -2.72
C VAL A 20 -26.43 1.64 -2.18
N TRP A 21 -25.69 0.78 -1.47
CA TRP A 21 -24.34 1.07 -0.99
C TRP A 21 -23.33 1.30 -2.14
N SER A 22 -23.48 0.58 -3.26
CA SER A 22 -22.65 0.80 -4.44
C SER A 22 -22.89 2.17 -5.10
N LYS A 23 -24.15 2.63 -5.17
CA LYS A 23 -24.51 3.94 -5.74
C LYS A 23 -24.08 5.11 -4.84
N GLN A 24 -24.19 4.97 -3.52
CA GLN A 24 -23.65 5.95 -2.57
C GLN A 24 -22.12 6.02 -2.61
N LYS A 25 -21.42 4.88 -2.71
CA LYS A 25 -19.95 4.85 -2.95
C LYS A 25 -19.57 5.55 -4.24
N ILE A 26 -20.29 5.28 -5.33
CA ILE A 26 -20.07 5.95 -6.62
C ILE A 26 -20.36 7.44 -6.50
N GLY A 27 -21.40 7.86 -5.78
CA GLY A 27 -21.74 9.28 -5.56
C GLY A 27 -20.71 10.03 -4.72
N ILE A 28 -20.19 9.41 -3.65
CA ILE A 28 -19.08 9.94 -2.84
C ILE A 28 -17.81 9.99 -3.69
N LEU A 29 -17.48 8.94 -4.43
CA LEU A 29 -16.31 8.89 -5.31
C LEU A 29 -16.43 9.89 -6.48
N HIS A 30 -17.60 10.06 -7.07
CA HIS A 30 -17.86 11.04 -8.14
C HIS A 30 -17.72 12.46 -7.61
N ARG A 31 -18.29 12.77 -6.43
CA ARG A 31 -18.18 14.09 -5.81
C ARG A 31 -16.72 14.39 -5.42
N LEU A 32 -16.04 13.44 -4.78
CA LEU A 32 -14.61 13.55 -4.44
C LEU A 32 -13.72 13.73 -5.67
N VAL A 33 -14.00 13.04 -6.79
CA VAL A 33 -13.21 13.14 -8.03
C VAL A 33 -13.57 14.38 -8.86
N SER A 34 -14.83 14.83 -8.86
CA SER A 34 -15.26 16.04 -9.57
C SER A 34 -14.70 17.31 -8.94
N ASP A 35 -14.68 17.37 -7.60
CA ASP A 35 -14.16 18.53 -6.87
C ASP A 35 -12.64 18.70 -7.10
N ILE A 36 -11.94 17.58 -7.29
CA ILE A 36 -10.51 17.53 -7.64
C ILE A 36 -10.21 18.09 -9.05
N GLN A 37 -11.13 17.97 -10.02
CA GLN A 37 -10.89 18.48 -11.37
C GLN A 37 -11.12 19.99 -11.51
N GLN A 38 -11.79 20.63 -10.54
CA GLN A 38 -12.11 22.06 -10.59
C GLN A 38 -11.19 22.95 -9.74
N GLU A 39 -10.53 22.43 -8.71
CA GLU A 39 -9.57 23.20 -7.91
C GLU A 39 -8.14 23.05 -8.45
N ASN A 40 -7.79 23.96 -9.36
CA ASN A 40 -6.45 24.45 -9.68
C ASN A 40 -5.26 23.72 -8.99
N LEU A 41 -4.57 22.88 -9.77
CA LEU A 41 -3.17 22.42 -9.56
C LEU A 41 -2.13 23.57 -9.41
N ILE A 42 -2.59 24.82 -9.35
CA ILE A 42 -1.79 26.07 -9.32
C ILE A 42 -1.28 26.38 -7.90
N PHE A 43 -1.76 25.71 -6.86
CA PHE A 43 -1.25 25.87 -5.48
C PHE A 43 -0.17 24.85 -5.08
N MET A 44 0.45 24.16 -6.06
CA MET A 44 1.62 23.34 -5.77
C MET A 44 2.87 24.23 -5.68
N GLY A 45 3.17 24.72 -4.48
CA GLY A 45 4.43 25.38 -4.13
C GLY A 45 5.69 24.49 -4.25
N ILE A 46 5.66 23.44 -5.07
CA ILE A 46 6.85 22.69 -5.48
C ILE A 46 7.44 23.45 -6.66
N GLN A 47 8.09 24.58 -6.39
CA GLN A 47 8.96 25.20 -7.38
C GLN A 47 10.07 24.20 -7.72
N GLN A 48 10.18 23.85 -9.00
CA GLN A 48 11.34 23.13 -9.53
C GLN A 48 12.61 23.87 -9.05
N GLY A 49 13.38 23.24 -8.17
CA GLY A 49 14.65 23.79 -7.68
C GLY A 49 14.70 24.25 -6.23
N THR A 50 13.68 24.04 -5.39
CA THR A 50 13.81 24.29 -3.95
C THR A 50 14.15 23.00 -3.18
N SER A 51 15.28 23.03 -2.48
CA SER A 51 15.79 21.97 -1.59
C SER A 51 14.95 21.88 -0.32
N GLN A 52 13.68 21.48 -0.44
CA GLN A 52 12.88 21.09 0.73
C GLN A 52 13.05 19.58 0.97
N THR A 53 13.46 19.22 2.18
CA THR A 53 13.62 17.82 2.61
C THR A 53 12.27 17.13 2.60
N VAL A 54 12.17 15.97 1.95
CA VAL A 54 10.96 15.15 1.92
C VAL A 54 10.86 14.42 3.27
N ASP A 55 9.76 14.64 3.99
CA ASP A 55 9.53 14.06 5.32
C ASP A 55 9.17 12.58 5.25
N CYS A 56 8.36 12.18 4.26
CA CYS A 56 7.94 10.81 4.05
C CYS A 56 7.80 10.47 2.57
N LEU A 57 8.06 9.21 2.22
CA LEU A 57 7.94 8.74 0.85
C LEU A 57 6.89 7.64 0.72
N VAL A 58 5.89 7.88 -0.12
CA VAL A 58 4.81 6.92 -0.41
C VAL A 58 5.23 6.04 -1.58
N LEU A 59 5.41 4.75 -1.31
CA LEU A 59 5.80 3.72 -2.26
C LEU A 59 4.59 2.91 -2.70
N CYS A 60 4.26 3.03 -3.97
CA CYS A 60 3.18 2.30 -4.60
C CYS A 60 3.74 1.29 -5.60
N ALA A 61 3.34 0.02 -5.48
CA ALA A 61 3.68 -1.04 -6.43
C ALA A 61 2.50 -1.34 -7.37
N CYS A 62 2.77 -1.55 -8.66
CA CYS A 62 1.73 -1.89 -9.62
C CYS A 62 2.26 -2.68 -10.84
N PHE A 63 1.39 -3.38 -11.56
CA PHE A 63 1.74 -4.27 -12.68
C PHE A 63 1.26 -3.73 -14.03
N LYS A 64 2.08 -3.88 -15.07
CA LYS A 64 1.80 -3.45 -16.46
C LYS A 64 0.43 -3.91 -16.99
N ARG A 65 -0.03 -5.13 -16.63
CA ARG A 65 -1.35 -5.65 -17.08
C ARG A 65 -2.54 -4.88 -16.50
N TYR A 66 -2.34 -4.16 -15.39
CA TYR A 66 -3.33 -3.25 -14.78
C TYR A 66 -3.10 -1.78 -15.16
N SER A 67 -2.10 -1.49 -15.99
CA SER A 67 -1.90 -0.20 -16.64
C SER A 67 -1.86 0.99 -15.64
N CYS A 68 -0.89 0.94 -14.73
CA CYS A 68 -0.68 1.86 -13.60
C CYS A 68 -0.70 3.35 -13.97
N VAL A 69 -0.21 3.72 -15.16
CA VAL A 69 -0.02 5.11 -15.58
C VAL A 69 -0.89 5.50 -16.78
N ARG A 70 -1.72 4.60 -17.33
CA ARG A 70 -2.72 5.03 -18.33
C ARG A 70 -3.96 5.57 -17.62
N LYS A 71 -4.62 6.52 -18.28
CA LYS A 71 -5.72 7.39 -17.79
C LYS A 71 -6.91 6.72 -17.08
N THR A 72 -6.95 5.39 -16.95
CA THR A 72 -8.15 4.65 -16.56
C THR A 72 -8.12 4.03 -15.16
N PHE A 73 -6.97 3.83 -14.48
CA PHE A 73 -6.99 3.04 -13.22
C PHE A 73 -6.09 3.51 -12.08
N GLN A 74 -6.74 3.61 -10.91
CA GLN A 74 -6.23 3.69 -9.53
C GLN A 74 -5.23 4.81 -9.22
N VAL A 75 -4.02 4.84 -9.78
CA VAL A 75 -3.01 5.88 -9.49
C VAL A 75 -3.50 7.30 -9.84
N PRO A 76 -4.12 7.56 -11.02
CA PRO A 76 -4.68 8.88 -11.31
C PRO A 76 -5.86 9.29 -10.41
N LYS A 77 -6.45 8.36 -9.66
CA LYS A 77 -7.47 8.66 -8.62
C LYS A 77 -6.81 8.86 -7.25
N LEU A 78 -5.82 8.03 -6.92
CA LEU A 78 -5.09 8.07 -5.66
C LEU A 78 -4.27 9.34 -5.51
N LEU A 79 -3.46 9.70 -6.53
CA LEU A 79 -2.53 10.83 -6.40
C LEU A 79 -3.25 12.13 -6.06
N PRO A 80 -4.26 12.58 -6.83
CA PRO A 80 -4.93 13.83 -6.48
C PRO A 80 -5.64 13.75 -5.13
N TYR A 81 -6.17 12.56 -4.78
CA TYR A 81 -6.79 12.34 -3.49
C TYR A 81 -5.79 12.50 -2.34
N LEU A 82 -4.61 11.86 -2.40
CA LEU A 82 -3.56 12.01 -1.39
C LEU A 82 -3.06 13.45 -1.32
N TYR A 83 -2.82 14.11 -2.44
CA TYR A 83 -2.40 15.51 -2.45
C TYR A 83 -3.44 16.41 -1.78
N ASN A 84 -4.72 16.30 -2.12
CA ASN A 84 -5.77 17.12 -1.50
C ASN A 84 -6.02 16.74 -0.03
N TYR A 85 -5.88 15.47 0.31
CA TYR A 85 -5.96 14.96 1.67
C TYR A 85 -4.81 15.52 2.54
N HIS A 86 -3.62 15.71 1.98
CA HIS A 86 -2.46 16.23 2.70
C HIS A 86 -2.34 17.76 2.68
N ILE A 87 -2.76 18.43 1.62
CA ILE A 87 -2.81 19.91 1.54
C ILE A 87 -3.69 20.45 2.68
N LYS A 88 -4.77 19.74 3.05
CA LYS A 88 -5.62 20.09 4.18
C LYS A 88 -4.97 19.86 5.57
N ASN A 89 -3.86 19.15 5.63
CA ASN A 89 -3.22 18.71 6.88
C ASN A 89 -1.84 19.35 7.18
N ILE A 90 -1.38 20.33 6.39
CA ILE A 90 -0.22 21.27 6.60
C ILE A 90 0.98 20.74 7.43
N LEU A 91 1.43 19.48 7.28
CA LEU A 91 2.52 19.02 8.17
C LEU A 91 3.67 18.26 7.52
N HIS A 92 3.52 17.66 6.33
CA HIS A 92 4.62 16.88 5.76
C HIS A 92 4.75 17.01 4.25
N ILE A 93 5.97 17.28 3.78
CA ILE A 93 6.32 17.23 2.36
C ILE A 93 6.52 15.77 2.02
N PHE A 94 5.59 15.18 1.26
CA PHE A 94 5.73 13.80 0.81
C PHE A 94 5.94 13.70 -0.70
N ARG A 95 6.65 12.64 -1.10
CA ARG A 95 6.82 12.28 -2.51
C ARG A 95 6.19 10.92 -2.77
N VAL A 96 5.48 10.80 -3.88
CA VAL A 96 4.98 9.49 -4.33
C VAL A 96 5.93 8.88 -5.35
N ILE A 97 6.36 7.65 -5.12
CA ILE A 97 7.04 6.81 -6.11
C ILE A 97 6.12 5.66 -6.49
N VAL A 98 5.90 5.50 -7.78
CA VAL A 98 5.16 4.39 -8.36
C VAL A 98 6.14 3.47 -9.08
N VAL A 99 6.29 2.24 -8.59
CA VAL A 99 7.11 1.21 -9.22
C VAL A 99 6.21 0.28 -10.03
N GLU A 100 6.39 0.30 -11.34
CA GLU A 100 5.68 -0.54 -12.29
C GLU A 100 6.55 -1.74 -12.71
N GLN A 101 6.05 -2.95 -12.48
CA GLN A 101 6.69 -4.16 -12.99
C GLN A 101 6.41 -4.36 -14.48
N THR A 102 7.48 -4.63 -15.24
CA THR A 102 7.44 -5.06 -16.64
C THR A 102 8.01 -6.48 -16.80
N GLY A 103 7.69 -7.11 -17.93
CA GLY A 103 8.03 -8.50 -18.24
C GLY A 103 6.81 -9.42 -18.11
N ASP A 104 7.06 -10.72 -18.23
CA ASP A 104 6.00 -11.75 -18.28
C ASP A 104 5.83 -12.52 -16.98
N ALA A 105 6.70 -12.29 -15.99
CA ALA A 105 6.55 -12.85 -14.65
C ALA A 105 5.26 -12.36 -13.98
N LEU A 106 4.70 -13.18 -13.09
CA LEU A 106 3.57 -12.78 -12.25
C LEU A 106 3.91 -11.55 -11.41
N PHE A 107 2.90 -10.76 -11.05
CA PHE A 107 3.09 -9.58 -10.21
C PHE A 107 3.74 -9.94 -8.87
N ASN A 108 4.77 -9.19 -8.48
CA ASN A 108 5.48 -9.37 -7.22
C ASN A 108 5.52 -8.04 -6.46
N ARG A 109 4.52 -7.86 -5.59
CA ARG A 109 4.29 -6.62 -4.84
C ARG A 109 5.46 -6.33 -3.89
N GLY A 110 5.84 -7.30 -3.05
CA GLY A 110 6.92 -7.15 -2.07
C GLY A 110 8.25 -6.75 -2.72
N LYS A 111 8.63 -7.43 -3.80
CA LYS A 111 9.86 -7.10 -4.56
C LYS A 111 9.81 -5.69 -5.14
N LEU A 112 8.67 -5.24 -5.66
CA LEU A 112 8.53 -3.88 -6.17
C LEU A 112 8.64 -2.80 -5.08
N LEU A 113 8.12 -3.08 -3.88
CA LEU A 113 8.25 -2.19 -2.73
C LEU A 113 9.70 -2.11 -2.25
N ASN A 114 10.45 -3.22 -2.25
CA ASN A 114 11.90 -3.22 -2.03
C ASN A 114 12.64 -2.38 -3.08
N ILE A 115 12.32 -2.54 -4.38
CA ILE A 115 12.89 -1.71 -5.45
C ILE A 115 12.59 -0.23 -5.20
N GLY A 116 11.34 0.10 -4.86
CA GLY A 116 10.92 1.47 -4.56
C GLY A 116 11.70 2.08 -3.41
N TYR A 117 11.93 1.32 -2.33
CA TYR A 117 12.74 1.73 -1.20
C TYR A 117 14.20 2.02 -1.60
N ILE A 118 14.82 1.13 -2.36
CA ILE A 118 16.21 1.31 -2.80
C ILE A 118 16.34 2.51 -3.74
N GLU A 119 15.42 2.66 -4.70
CA GLU A 119 15.43 3.79 -5.63
C GLU A 119 15.12 5.12 -4.94
N ALA A 120 14.25 5.12 -3.92
CA ALA A 120 13.98 6.29 -3.10
C ALA A 120 15.25 6.81 -2.40
N LEU A 121 16.03 5.90 -1.79
CA LEU A 121 17.27 6.26 -1.10
C LEU A 121 18.37 6.78 -2.05
N LYS A 122 18.29 6.47 -3.35
CA LYS A 122 19.17 7.07 -4.37
C LYS A 122 18.80 8.52 -4.69
N ILE A 123 17.53 8.89 -4.48
CA ILE A 123 17.05 10.27 -4.68
C ILE A 123 17.44 11.12 -3.48
N ASP A 124 17.16 10.63 -2.27
CA ASP A 124 17.57 11.28 -1.02
C ASP A 124 17.81 10.21 0.05
N ASN A 125 19.07 10.08 0.45
CA ASN A 125 19.50 9.10 1.45
C ASN A 125 19.20 9.53 2.90
N LYS A 126 18.65 10.72 3.11
CA LYS A 126 18.22 11.23 4.41
C LYS A 126 16.76 10.87 4.74
N ILE A 127 16.03 10.31 3.78
CA ILE A 127 14.65 9.86 4.00
C ILE A 127 14.65 8.71 4.99
N ASP A 128 13.96 8.90 6.11
CA ASP A 128 13.79 7.88 7.14
C ASP A 128 12.36 7.30 7.19
N CYS A 129 11.36 7.99 6.64
CA CYS A 129 9.97 7.56 6.70
C CYS A 129 9.47 6.98 5.37
N PHE A 130 9.03 5.73 5.37
CA PHE A 130 8.50 5.04 4.19
C PHE A 130 7.08 4.57 4.42
N ILE A 131 6.21 4.83 3.44
CA ILE A 131 4.81 4.41 3.45
C ILE A 131 4.58 3.46 2.28
N PHE A 132 4.47 2.18 2.56
CA PHE A 132 4.17 1.15 1.57
C PHE A 132 2.66 1.07 1.37
N HIS A 133 2.19 1.32 0.16
CA HIS A 133 0.79 1.65 -0.08
C HIS A 133 0.22 0.98 -1.33
N ASP A 134 -0.95 0.36 -1.19
CA ASP A 134 -1.72 -0.16 -2.32
C ASP A 134 -2.35 0.98 -3.11
N VAL A 135 -2.26 0.90 -4.44
CA VAL A 135 -2.75 1.97 -5.33
C VAL A 135 -4.27 2.16 -5.29
N ASP A 136 -4.99 1.21 -4.69
CA ASP A 136 -6.44 1.12 -4.70
C ASP A 136 -7.08 1.42 -3.34
N LEU A 137 -6.31 1.95 -2.38
CA LEU A 137 -6.81 2.32 -1.06
C LEU A 137 -6.88 3.85 -0.91
N LEU A 138 -8.01 4.37 -0.43
CA LEU A 138 -8.19 5.80 -0.15
C LEU A 138 -8.48 6.02 1.35
N PRO A 139 -7.66 6.79 2.09
CA PRO A 139 -7.91 7.07 3.51
C PRO A 139 -9.14 7.97 3.67
N GLN A 140 -10.01 7.70 4.65
CA GLN A 140 -11.26 8.47 4.80
C GLN A 140 -11.17 9.61 5.82
N ASN A 141 -10.35 9.46 6.85
CA ASN A 141 -10.26 10.42 7.95
C ASN A 141 -8.93 11.14 7.90
N SER A 142 -8.92 12.47 7.76
CA SER A 142 -7.71 13.31 7.66
C SER A 142 -6.72 13.18 8.82
N LEU A 143 -7.17 12.71 9.98
CA LEU A 143 -6.32 12.43 11.15
C LEU A 143 -5.45 11.18 10.97
N ASN A 144 -5.66 10.39 9.91
CA ASN A 144 -4.79 9.29 9.54
C ASN A 144 -3.52 9.80 8.86
N ILE A 145 -2.69 10.53 9.61
CA ILE A 145 -1.49 11.19 9.10
C ILE A 145 -0.58 10.21 8.35
N TYR A 146 0.00 10.63 7.23
CA TYR A 146 0.97 9.83 6.47
C TYR A 146 2.36 10.10 7.02
N ALA A 147 2.62 9.52 8.19
CA ALA A 147 3.86 9.64 8.92
C ALA A 147 4.21 8.32 9.62
N CYS A 148 5.51 8.11 9.82
CA CYS A 148 6.01 7.03 10.65
C CYS A 148 5.78 7.32 12.12
N THR A 149 5.63 6.26 12.89
CA THR A 149 5.77 6.27 14.35
C THR A 149 7.08 5.62 14.75
N HIS A 150 7.41 5.64 16.04
CA HIS A 150 8.59 4.91 16.54
C HIS A 150 8.51 3.40 16.32
N GLN A 151 7.31 2.84 16.20
CA GLN A 151 7.10 1.45 15.81
C GLN A 151 6.47 1.36 14.41
N PRO A 152 6.61 0.23 13.69
CA PRO A 152 5.91 0.02 12.42
C PRO A 152 4.40 0.20 12.56
N ARG A 153 3.79 1.01 11.69
CA ARG A 153 2.39 1.41 11.80
C ARG A 153 1.55 0.82 10.69
N HIS A 154 0.54 0.06 11.07
CA HIS A 154 -0.50 -0.41 10.15
C HIS A 154 -1.56 0.68 10.00
N MET A 155 -1.53 1.41 8.89
CA MET A 155 -2.46 2.51 8.62
C MET A 155 -3.83 1.96 8.17
N TYR A 156 -3.84 0.79 7.54
CA TYR A 156 -4.98 0.09 6.94
C TYR A 156 -5.75 -0.82 7.92
N SER A 157 -6.06 -0.37 9.15
CA SER A 157 -6.69 -1.27 10.14
C SER A 157 -8.22 -1.38 10.04
N ALA A 158 -8.90 -0.49 9.32
CA ALA A 158 -10.34 -0.53 9.12
C ALA A 158 -10.71 -0.22 7.67
N ILE A 159 -11.31 -1.17 6.94
CA ILE A 159 -11.70 -0.99 5.53
C ILE A 159 -13.16 -1.35 5.29
N ASP A 160 -13.80 -0.58 4.40
CA ASP A 160 -15.17 -0.76 3.95
C ASP A 160 -15.53 -2.18 3.46
N ILE A 161 -14.66 -2.87 2.71
CA ILE A 161 -14.91 -4.24 2.22
C ILE A 161 -14.99 -5.28 3.34
N PHE A 162 -14.41 -4.97 4.50
CA PHE A 162 -14.49 -5.77 5.73
C PHE A 162 -15.38 -5.11 6.79
N ARG A 163 -16.27 -4.19 6.38
CA ARG A 163 -17.18 -3.46 7.26
C ARG A 163 -16.45 -2.77 8.42
N TYR A 164 -15.25 -2.25 8.15
CA TYR A 164 -14.38 -1.58 9.11
C TYR A 164 -13.90 -2.45 10.29
N HIS A 165 -13.98 -3.77 10.14
CA HIS A 165 -13.40 -4.72 11.08
C HIS A 165 -12.06 -5.26 10.56
N LEU A 166 -11.09 -5.39 11.45
CA LEU A 166 -9.81 -6.04 11.16
C LEU A 166 -10.05 -7.55 10.97
N PRO A 167 -9.72 -8.13 9.80
CA PRO A 167 -9.97 -9.56 9.54
C PRO A 167 -9.26 -10.51 10.51
N TYR A 168 -8.01 -10.19 10.88
CA TYR A 168 -7.21 -10.93 11.86
C TYR A 168 -6.09 -10.04 12.41
N SER A 169 -5.64 -10.33 13.64
CA SER A 169 -4.70 -9.47 14.39
C SER A 169 -3.34 -9.28 13.71
N ARG A 170 -2.88 -10.28 12.95
CA ARG A 170 -1.60 -10.30 12.25
C ARG A 170 -1.59 -9.63 10.87
N LEU A 171 -2.75 -9.13 10.39
CA LEU A 171 -2.82 -8.46 9.09
C LEU A 171 -1.93 -7.21 9.06
N PHE A 172 -1.00 -7.15 8.12
CA PHE A 172 -0.05 -6.03 7.98
C PHE A 172 0.19 -5.65 6.50
N GLY A 173 -0.91 -5.59 5.74
CA GLY A 173 -0.92 -5.24 4.31
C GLY A 173 -1.57 -3.89 4.03
N GLY A 174 -1.92 -3.64 2.77
CA GLY A 174 -2.63 -2.43 2.35
C GLY A 174 -1.79 -1.16 2.40
N ALA A 175 -1.83 -0.45 3.53
CA ALA A 175 -1.06 0.76 3.79
C ALA A 175 -0.32 0.66 5.13
N VAL A 176 1.01 0.78 5.08
CA VAL A 176 1.91 0.62 6.23
C VAL A 176 2.94 1.74 6.23
N ALA A 177 3.18 2.37 7.38
CA ALA A 177 4.28 3.31 7.57
C ALA A 177 5.39 2.69 8.43
N MET A 178 6.64 2.84 8.01
CA MET A 178 7.79 2.23 8.66
C MET A 178 9.06 3.07 8.49
N GLN A 179 9.82 3.20 9.58
CA GLN A 179 11.13 3.85 9.52
C GLN A 179 12.15 2.99 8.78
N SER A 180 13.13 3.65 8.15
CA SER A 180 14.21 3.03 7.39
C SER A 180 14.98 2.02 8.24
N ILE A 181 15.23 2.36 9.52
CA ILE A 181 15.92 1.49 10.48
C ILE A 181 15.19 0.15 10.66
N HIS A 182 13.86 0.17 10.80
CA HIS A 182 13.09 -1.06 10.98
C HIS A 182 13.02 -1.87 9.69
N PHE A 183 12.85 -1.21 8.54
CA PHE A 183 12.78 -1.89 7.24
C PHE A 183 14.09 -2.61 6.91
N ASN A 184 15.24 -1.97 7.21
CA ASN A 184 16.56 -2.59 7.09
C ASN A 184 16.75 -3.74 8.08
N ALA A 185 16.33 -3.57 9.35
CA ALA A 185 16.49 -4.60 10.38
C ALA A 185 15.81 -5.93 10.00
N ILE A 186 14.70 -5.86 9.27
CA ILE A 186 13.96 -7.05 8.83
C ILE A 186 14.30 -7.52 7.41
N ASN A 187 15.32 -6.94 6.78
CA ASN A 187 15.71 -7.22 5.40
C ASN A 187 14.55 -6.96 4.39
N GLY A 188 13.67 -6.00 4.67
CA GLY A 188 12.51 -5.65 3.85
C GLY A 188 11.52 -6.78 3.57
N PHE A 189 10.82 -6.69 2.44
CA PHE A 189 9.87 -7.72 1.99
C PHE A 189 10.60 -8.93 1.40
N SER A 190 9.93 -10.09 1.39
CA SER A 190 10.37 -11.22 0.58
C SER A 190 10.31 -10.90 -0.91
N ASN A 191 11.31 -11.37 -1.67
CA ASN A 191 11.37 -11.28 -3.12
C ASN A 191 10.67 -12.47 -3.82
N SER A 192 10.15 -13.45 -3.06
CA SER A 192 9.71 -14.74 -3.60
C SER A 192 8.21 -14.84 -3.88
N PHE A 193 7.41 -13.87 -3.43
CA PHE A 193 5.95 -13.89 -3.58
C PHE A 193 5.51 -13.40 -4.97
N PHE A 194 5.48 -14.33 -5.92
CA PHE A 194 4.93 -14.13 -7.26
C PHE A 194 3.45 -14.52 -7.32
N GLY A 195 2.58 -13.57 -7.61
CA GLY A 195 1.12 -13.73 -7.56
C GLY A 195 0.50 -13.05 -6.36
N TRP A 196 -0.79 -13.32 -6.10
CA TRP A 196 -1.54 -12.64 -5.04
C TRP A 196 -1.48 -13.37 -3.69
N GLY A 197 -1.04 -12.63 -2.67
CA GLY A 197 -1.28 -12.90 -1.25
C GLY A 197 -0.15 -13.62 -0.51
N GLY A 198 -0.05 -13.30 0.78
CA GLY A 198 0.86 -13.92 1.75
C GLY A 198 2.17 -13.17 1.95
N GLU A 199 2.49 -12.19 1.10
CA GLU A 199 3.70 -11.39 1.25
C GLU A 199 3.64 -10.44 2.45
N ASP A 200 2.44 -9.96 2.79
CA ASP A 200 2.15 -9.14 3.95
C ASP A 200 2.16 -9.95 5.26
N ASP A 201 1.70 -11.21 5.22
CA ASP A 201 1.81 -12.14 6.34
C ASP A 201 3.28 -12.52 6.61
N ASP A 202 4.09 -12.78 5.57
CA ASP A 202 5.54 -12.98 5.73
C ASP A 202 6.23 -11.73 6.28
N PHE A 203 5.87 -10.56 5.75
CA PHE A 203 6.40 -9.28 6.24
C PHE A 203 6.10 -9.07 7.73
N TYR A 204 4.88 -9.36 8.18
CA TYR A 204 4.53 -9.36 9.60
C TYR A 204 5.37 -10.34 10.42
N ASN A 205 5.56 -11.58 9.95
CA ASN A 205 6.38 -12.57 10.66
C ASN A 205 7.83 -12.09 10.86
N ARG A 206 8.39 -11.34 9.89
CA ARG A 206 9.73 -10.76 10.02
C ARG A 206 9.80 -9.70 11.10
N LEU A 207 8.74 -8.91 11.29
CA LEU A 207 8.64 -7.95 12.41
C LEU A 207 8.63 -8.67 13.75
N GLU A 208 7.74 -9.67 13.89
CA GLU A 208 7.57 -10.44 15.12
C GLU A 208 8.90 -11.11 15.52
N LYS A 209 9.63 -11.67 14.54
CA LYS A 209 10.95 -12.27 14.74
C LYS A 209 12.04 -11.30 15.18
N ASN A 210 11.93 -10.02 14.80
CA ASN A 210 12.87 -8.96 15.19
C ASN A 210 12.39 -8.15 16.41
N GLY A 211 11.35 -8.61 17.11
CA GLY A 211 10.83 -7.93 18.30
C GLY A 211 10.16 -6.59 18.00
N LEU A 212 9.71 -6.37 16.76
CA LEU A 212 9.02 -5.16 16.36
C LEU A 212 7.51 -5.36 16.49
N GLU A 213 6.89 -4.52 17.32
CA GLU A 213 5.44 -4.52 17.51
C GLU A 213 4.77 -3.54 16.56
N ILE A 214 3.58 -3.89 16.06
CA ILE A 214 2.85 -3.01 15.16
C ILE A 214 1.89 -2.10 15.93
N VAL A 215 1.83 -0.84 15.50
CA VAL A 215 0.88 0.15 16.05
C VAL A 215 -0.28 0.37 15.07
N ARG A 216 -1.48 0.54 15.62
CA ARG A 216 -2.69 0.89 14.88
C ARG A 216 -3.37 2.05 15.58
N PHE A 217 -3.81 3.04 14.81
CA PHE A 217 -4.70 4.07 15.34
C PHE A 217 -6.11 3.53 15.49
N HIS A 218 -6.95 4.27 16.22
CA HIS A 218 -8.35 3.92 16.40
C HIS A 218 -9.02 3.68 15.03
N PRO A 219 -9.89 2.67 14.87
CA PRO A 219 -10.52 2.32 13.59
C PRO A 219 -11.19 3.49 12.85
N ASN A 220 -11.79 4.43 13.60
CA ASN A 220 -12.38 5.65 13.02
C ASN A 220 -11.35 6.56 12.32
N ILE A 221 -10.11 6.56 12.80
CA ILE A 221 -8.98 7.29 12.20
C ILE A 221 -8.39 6.46 11.08
N ALA A 222 -8.06 5.19 11.34
CA ALA A 222 -7.40 4.28 10.40
C ALA A 222 -8.35 3.67 9.33
N SER A 223 -9.35 4.45 8.91
CA SER A 223 -10.41 4.03 7.99
C SER A 223 -10.04 4.27 6.52
N TYR A 224 -10.31 3.28 5.67
CA TYR A 224 -10.05 3.29 4.23
C TYR A 224 -11.24 2.79 3.41
N ILE A 225 -11.30 3.24 2.16
CA ILE A 225 -12.16 2.68 1.11
C ILE A 225 -11.27 2.00 0.05
N ALA A 226 -11.63 0.77 -0.37
CA ALA A 226 -11.05 0.17 -1.56
C ALA A 226 -11.74 0.66 -2.84
N LEU A 227 -10.94 1.07 -3.82
CA LEU A 227 -11.37 1.32 -5.18
C LEU A 227 -11.82 -0.01 -5.83
N PRO A 228 -12.94 -0.01 -6.59
CA PRO A 228 -13.42 -1.21 -7.25
C PRO A 228 -12.36 -1.85 -8.16
N HIS A 229 -12.13 -3.14 -7.99
CA HIS A 229 -11.22 -3.94 -8.81
C HIS A 229 -11.66 -5.41 -8.86
N THR A 230 -11.16 -6.15 -9.84
CA THR A 230 -11.37 -7.61 -9.91
C THR A 230 -10.43 -8.29 -8.93
N LYS A 231 -10.98 -9.11 -8.03
CA LYS A 231 -10.16 -9.87 -7.08
C LYS A 231 -9.26 -10.84 -7.83
N ALA A 232 -7.95 -10.80 -7.54
CA ALA A 232 -7.00 -11.76 -8.08
C ALA A 232 -7.19 -13.15 -7.44
N LYS A 233 -6.87 -14.20 -8.19
CA LYS A 233 -6.83 -15.56 -7.64
C LYS A 233 -5.61 -15.70 -6.73
N PRO A 234 -5.74 -16.25 -5.51
CA PRO A 234 -4.59 -16.48 -4.65
C PRO A 234 -3.54 -17.39 -5.28
N ALA A 235 -2.27 -17.07 -5.06
CA ALA A 235 -1.17 -17.93 -5.44
C ALA A 235 -1.28 -19.27 -4.68
N PRO A 236 -1.17 -20.43 -5.37
CA PRO A 236 -1.37 -21.73 -4.75
C PRO A 236 -0.33 -22.02 -3.66
N ASP A 237 0.90 -21.55 -3.86
CA ASP A 237 2.04 -21.84 -2.97
C ASP A 237 2.24 -20.82 -1.84
N ARG A 238 1.34 -19.85 -1.66
CA ARG A 238 1.53 -18.74 -0.71
C ARG A 238 1.80 -19.21 0.72
N TYR A 239 1.12 -20.26 1.19
CA TYR A 239 1.30 -20.78 2.55
C TYR A 239 2.65 -21.50 2.70
N LYS A 240 3.09 -22.20 1.66
CA LYS A 240 4.42 -22.80 1.61
C LYS A 240 5.50 -21.72 1.64
N GLN A 241 5.31 -20.62 0.92
CA GLN A 241 6.22 -19.48 0.92
C GLN A 241 6.29 -18.80 2.29
N ILE A 242 5.15 -18.55 2.96
CA ILE A 242 5.11 -18.03 4.33
C ILE A 242 5.89 -18.94 5.29
N TYR A 243 5.67 -20.26 5.21
CA TYR A 243 6.38 -21.21 6.08
C TYR A 243 7.90 -21.20 5.84
N GLN A 244 8.32 -21.18 4.57
CA GLN A 244 9.74 -21.10 4.19
C GLN A 244 10.38 -19.76 4.58
N GLY A 245 9.61 -18.67 4.58
CA GLY A 245 10.06 -17.34 4.99
C GLY A 245 10.52 -17.27 6.44
N GLN A 246 9.96 -18.10 7.34
CA GLN A 246 10.37 -18.16 8.74
C GLN A 246 11.86 -18.51 8.92
N SER A 247 12.38 -19.42 8.08
CA SER A 247 13.81 -19.79 8.07
C SER A 247 14.64 -18.91 7.14
N ASN A 248 14.05 -18.43 6.04
CA ASN A 248 14.78 -17.78 4.95
C ASN A 248 14.76 -16.26 4.98
N GLY A 249 13.96 -15.61 5.83
CA GLY A 249 13.78 -14.15 5.80
C GLY A 249 15.08 -13.35 5.99
N ASN A 250 16.07 -13.90 6.69
CA ASN A 250 17.38 -13.26 6.85
C ASN A 250 18.33 -13.51 5.65
N LYS A 251 17.96 -14.42 4.74
CA LYS A 251 18.74 -14.82 3.57
C LYS A 251 18.23 -14.18 2.28
N GLU A 252 16.94 -13.81 2.23
CA GLU A 252 16.32 -13.18 1.07
C GLU A 252 15.44 -11.99 1.45
N GLY A 253 15.54 -10.91 0.67
CA GLY A 253 14.91 -9.62 0.90
C GLY A 253 15.69 -8.46 0.25
N LEU A 254 15.99 -7.40 0.99
CA LEU A 254 16.74 -6.25 0.47
C LEU A 254 18.17 -6.57 0.06
N LEU A 255 18.85 -7.40 0.84
CA LEU A 255 20.29 -7.65 0.67
C LEU A 255 20.65 -8.50 -0.55
N ASP A 256 19.71 -9.31 -1.06
CA ASP A 256 19.92 -10.22 -2.20
C ASP A 256 19.08 -9.86 -3.43
N ILE A 257 18.38 -8.72 -3.40
CA ILE A 257 17.46 -8.35 -4.47
C ILE A 257 18.19 -8.13 -5.81
N SER A 258 17.68 -8.76 -6.86
CA SER A 258 18.11 -8.53 -8.25
C SER A 258 16.97 -7.94 -9.06
N TYR A 259 17.22 -6.81 -9.72
CA TYR A 259 16.28 -6.12 -10.59
C TYR A 259 17.01 -5.25 -11.63
N LYS A 260 16.29 -4.78 -12.64
CA LYS A 260 16.80 -3.78 -13.60
C LYS A 260 15.78 -2.67 -13.79
N VAL A 261 16.21 -1.43 -13.56
CA VAL A 261 15.44 -0.24 -13.94
C VAL A 261 15.51 -0.08 -15.44
N LYS A 262 14.35 0.01 -16.10
CA LYS A 262 14.20 0.20 -17.54
C LYS A 262 13.95 1.65 -17.90
N ARG A 263 13.20 2.37 -17.07
CA ARG A 263 12.85 3.76 -17.31
C ARG A 263 12.47 4.45 -16.00
N VAL A 264 12.84 5.71 -15.88
CA VAL A 264 12.38 6.60 -14.80
C VAL A 264 11.74 7.82 -15.45
N LYS A 265 10.59 8.27 -14.93
CA LYS A 265 9.97 9.54 -15.31
C LYS A 265 9.50 10.26 -14.06
N THR A 266 9.86 11.53 -13.95
CA THR A 266 9.54 12.37 -12.80
C THR A 266 8.65 13.50 -13.27
N ASN A 267 7.54 13.75 -12.58
CA ASN A 267 6.71 14.93 -12.76
C ASN A 267 6.42 15.61 -11.40
N ALA A 268 5.58 16.65 -11.39
CA ALA A 268 5.25 17.40 -10.17
C ALA A 268 4.60 16.52 -9.08
N LEU A 269 3.78 15.55 -9.45
CA LEU A 269 2.98 14.73 -8.53
C LEU A 269 3.66 13.42 -8.11
N PHE A 270 4.49 12.83 -8.97
CA PHE A 270 5.11 11.54 -8.65
C PHE A 270 6.34 11.24 -9.50
N THR A 271 7.14 10.32 -9.00
CA THR A 271 8.20 9.65 -9.77
C THR A 271 7.71 8.25 -10.14
N TRP A 272 7.80 7.91 -11.41
CA TRP A 272 7.44 6.60 -11.94
C TRP A 272 8.70 5.84 -12.35
N ILE A 273 8.78 4.59 -11.92
CA ILE A 273 9.91 3.70 -12.16
C ILE A 273 9.39 2.44 -12.82
N LEU A 274 9.86 2.14 -14.03
CA LEU A 274 9.60 0.87 -14.72
C LEU A 274 10.76 -0.08 -14.44
N ALA A 275 10.49 -1.22 -13.81
CA ALA A 275 11.52 -2.18 -13.42
C ALA A 275 11.15 -3.62 -13.82
N THR A 276 12.16 -4.45 -14.07
CA THR A 276 11.99 -5.91 -14.20
C THR A 276 12.24 -6.56 -12.84
N CYS A 277 11.30 -7.40 -12.43
CA CYS A 277 11.43 -8.34 -11.32
C CYS A 277 12.06 -9.65 -11.79
#